data_AF-A0A179UTN4-F1
#
_entry.id   AF-A0A179UTN4-F1
#
_cell.length_a   1.000
_cell.length_b   1.000
_cell.length_c   1.000
_cell.angle_alpha   90.00
_cell.angle_beta   90.00
_cell.angle_gamma   90.00
#
_symmetry.space_group_name_H-M   'P 1'
#
loop_
_entity.id
_entity.type
_entity.pdbx_description
1 polymer ?
#
loop_
_entity_poly.entity_id
_entity_poly.type
_entity_poly.pdbx_seq_one_letter_code
_entity_poly.pdbx_strand_id
1 'polypeptide(L)'
;MVGLIVILGLSALLFIVNFTCRHREPSHTRTPSQPHGGLGKQSTKACRGNLTGMGHLKSDNTTSQTSDTAAHTFPEIPPGTQPSYLAEGGANIVYKFTVPNNHAPAATTNGYGQQQNSRKLLRLRKQIGSGTPYPDTMNNFDSYIRPMFDDHELVDQELVRLPKGFIAYCNEQLRVDEARNLRPKGRFGVYLSVKEPFGLMITDMTPAPGSGECLWEFKPKWLLQSPSAPPDAKRCRTCALREMKNYNARKAGSSEKQSFCPLDLVSDSFEDVLRATRFIRGGHGRERVAAFLHRNSTLLKLQECQRQMNAVGLPGLRAHIRERAISMTLRDCTMFVRVPHDEHEPLEARLGDLDFKSGIGGKLQYWRETESRLIEDGWYRGTHQDQGPSECSLQGLRGDFHTFAEGKI
;
A
#
# COMPACT_ATOMS: atom_id res chain seq x y z
N MET A 1 -3.57 -42.11 -8.01
CA MET A 1 -3.24 -41.11 -9.04
C MET A 1 -3.46 -39.73 -8.46
N VAL A 2 -2.55 -38.81 -8.79
CA VAL A 2 -2.20 -37.57 -8.08
C VAL A 2 -3.35 -36.55 -8.09
N GLY A 3 -3.77 -36.09 -6.90
CA GLY A 3 -4.59 -34.89 -6.72
C GLY A 3 -3.78 -33.84 -5.99
N LEU A 4 -3.11 -32.96 -6.76
CA LEU A 4 -2.20 -31.94 -6.23
C LEU A 4 -2.99 -30.72 -5.74
N ILE A 5 -2.71 -30.35 -4.49
CA ILE A 5 -3.22 -29.19 -3.76
C ILE A 5 -2.74 -27.90 -4.45
N VAL A 6 -3.67 -27.03 -4.87
CA VAL A 6 -3.37 -25.66 -5.30
C VAL A 6 -3.87 -24.70 -4.22
N ILE A 7 -3.03 -24.43 -3.22
CA ILE A 7 -3.19 -23.27 -2.31
C ILE A 7 -2.38 -22.12 -2.90
N LEU A 8 -3.03 -21.27 -3.69
CA LEU A 8 -2.41 -20.06 -4.24
C LEU A 8 -2.54 -18.90 -3.25
N GLY A 9 -1.38 -18.39 -2.85
CA GLY A 9 -1.21 -17.36 -1.82
C GLY A 9 -1.85 -16.02 -2.15
N LEU A 10 -2.79 -15.62 -1.32
CA LEU A 10 -3.18 -14.23 -1.13
C LEU A 10 -2.16 -13.59 -0.18
N SER A 11 -1.16 -12.93 -0.74
CA SER A 11 -0.30 -12.06 0.06
C SER A 11 -1.00 -10.73 0.31
N ALA A 12 -1.64 -10.62 1.47
CA ALA A 12 -1.90 -9.33 2.09
C ALA A 12 -0.77 -9.09 3.10
N LEU A 13 0.00 -8.01 2.91
CA LEU A 13 0.67 -7.35 4.02
C LEU A 13 -0.44 -7.01 5.02
N LEU A 14 -0.43 -7.70 6.14
CA LEU A 14 -1.00 -7.27 7.40
C LEU A 14 0.20 -7.28 8.35
N PHE A 15 0.23 -6.33 9.28
CA PHE A 15 1.14 -6.24 10.44
C PHE A 15 2.39 -5.37 10.25
N ILE A 16 2.23 -4.05 10.43
CA ILE A 16 3.30 -3.15 10.90
C ILE A 16 3.07 -2.65 12.34
N VAL A 17 1.85 -2.67 12.90
CA VAL A 17 1.58 -2.01 14.21
C VAL A 17 0.92 -2.92 15.25
N ASN A 18 1.44 -4.13 15.49
CA ASN A 18 0.96 -4.97 16.62
C ASN A 18 1.89 -4.91 17.85
N PHE A 19 2.87 -4.00 17.90
CA PHE A 19 3.92 -4.04 18.93
C PHE A 19 3.94 -2.87 19.93
N THR A 20 3.03 -1.90 19.88
CA THR A 20 3.14 -0.70 20.74
C THR A 20 2.08 -0.49 21.82
N CYS A 21 1.07 -1.35 21.99
CA CYS A 21 0.09 -1.17 23.07
C CYS A 21 -0.10 -2.43 23.92
N ARG A 22 0.87 -2.71 24.78
CA ARG A 22 0.63 -3.36 26.07
C ARG A 22 1.39 -2.59 27.15
N HIS A 23 0.75 -1.59 27.75
CA HIS A 23 0.93 -1.30 29.17
C HIS A 23 -0.21 -0.43 29.74
N ARG A 24 -0.96 -1.11 30.63
CA ARG A 24 -1.76 -0.68 31.78
C ARG A 24 -1.67 0.81 32.18
N GLU A 25 -2.77 1.55 32.04
CA GLU A 25 -2.99 2.85 32.68
C GLU A 25 -3.30 2.71 34.18
N PRO A 26 -2.85 3.64 35.02
CA PRO A 26 -3.54 4.07 36.22
C PRO A 26 -4.38 5.33 35.96
N SER A 27 -5.64 5.24 36.38
CA SER A 27 -6.66 6.29 36.51
C SER A 27 -6.14 7.61 37.08
N HIS A 28 -6.62 8.77 36.58
CA HIS A 28 -7.12 9.89 37.40
C HIS A 28 -7.87 10.98 36.58
N THR A 29 -9.17 11.09 36.88
CA THR A 29 -10.03 12.30 37.05
C THR A 29 -9.94 13.52 36.12
N ARG A 30 -11.09 13.79 35.47
CA ARG A 30 -11.50 14.99 34.71
C ARG A 30 -11.61 16.27 35.55
N THR A 31 -11.43 17.43 34.90
CA THR A 31 -12.39 18.56 34.97
C THR A 31 -12.21 19.53 33.78
N PRO A 32 -13.26 20.25 33.32
CA PRO A 32 -13.36 20.87 32.00
C PRO A 32 -13.25 22.40 32.01
N SER A 33 -12.90 22.99 30.86
CA SER A 33 -13.26 24.38 30.54
C SER A 33 -13.39 24.60 29.02
N GLN A 34 -14.29 25.54 28.72
CA GLN A 34 -15.05 25.80 27.49
C GLN A 34 -14.43 26.96 26.66
N PRO A 35 -14.99 27.30 25.47
CA PRO A 35 -14.24 27.76 24.30
C PRO A 35 -14.36 29.25 23.95
N HIS A 36 -13.44 29.72 23.12
CA HIS A 36 -13.56 30.89 22.24
C HIS A 36 -12.86 30.50 20.91
N GLY A 37 -13.38 30.64 19.70
CA GLY A 37 -14.33 31.60 19.14
C GLY A 37 -13.56 32.51 18.18
N GLY A 38 -13.69 32.35 16.86
CA GLY A 38 -13.14 33.31 15.89
C GLY A 38 -12.89 32.79 14.47
N LEU A 39 -13.85 33.04 13.58
CA LEU A 39 -13.76 32.86 12.12
C LEU A 39 -12.66 33.72 11.47
N GLY A 40 -11.96 33.16 10.47
CA GLY A 40 -11.13 33.91 9.52
C GLY A 40 -11.17 33.25 8.13
N LYS A 41 -12.02 33.77 7.25
CA LYS A 41 -12.15 33.38 5.82
C LYS A 41 -10.92 33.86 5.03
N GLN A 42 -10.25 32.99 4.28
CA GLN A 42 -9.44 33.41 3.11
C GLN A 42 -9.57 32.47 1.90
N SER A 43 -10.28 33.02 0.91
CA SER A 43 -10.19 32.87 -0.55
C SER A 43 -9.16 31.89 -1.14
N THR A 44 -9.66 30.84 -1.78
CA THR A 44 -8.92 29.94 -2.67
C THR A 44 -8.79 30.54 -4.07
N LYS A 45 -7.55 30.67 -4.59
CA LYS A 45 -7.27 30.91 -6.01
C LYS A 45 -6.98 29.57 -6.69
N ALA A 46 -7.76 29.27 -7.73
CA ALA A 46 -7.63 28.08 -8.56
C ALA A 46 -6.41 28.21 -9.50
N CYS A 47 -5.48 27.26 -9.41
CA CYS A 47 -4.47 27.02 -10.46
C CYS A 47 -4.91 25.84 -11.31
N ARG A 48 -5.26 26.14 -12.56
CA ARG A 48 -5.70 25.21 -13.60
C ARG A 48 -4.45 24.72 -14.34
N GLY A 49 -3.97 23.52 -14.00
CA GLY A 49 -2.88 22.84 -14.70
C GLY A 49 -3.42 21.97 -15.83
N ASN A 50 -3.16 22.34 -17.08
CA ASN A 50 -3.48 21.55 -18.27
C ASN A 50 -2.57 20.32 -18.37
N LEU A 51 -3.12 19.12 -18.23
CA LEU A 51 -2.49 17.86 -18.63
C LEU A 51 -3.17 17.37 -19.92
N THR A 52 -2.69 17.87 -21.05
CA THR A 52 -2.98 17.31 -22.38
C THR A 52 -1.65 16.86 -22.97
N GLY A 53 -1.50 15.56 -23.23
CA GLY A 53 -0.38 15.03 -24.00
C GLY A 53 0.33 13.81 -23.44
N MET A 54 -0.37 12.71 -23.14
CA MET A 54 0.25 11.39 -23.25
C MET A 54 -0.12 10.83 -24.61
N GLY A 55 0.76 11.09 -25.57
CA GLY A 55 0.68 10.58 -26.93
C GLY A 55 0.77 9.05 -26.98
N HIS A 56 0.19 8.51 -28.04
CA HIS A 56 0.23 7.11 -28.43
C HIS A 56 1.65 6.54 -28.28
N LEU A 57 1.82 5.55 -27.39
CA LEU A 57 3.09 4.83 -27.20
C LEU A 57 3.50 4.19 -28.53
N LYS A 58 4.62 4.64 -29.10
CA LYS A 58 5.23 4.00 -30.27
C LYS A 58 5.74 2.61 -29.88
N SER A 59 5.53 1.69 -30.82
CA SER A 59 6.05 0.33 -30.80
C SER A 59 7.55 0.35 -31.03
N ASP A 60 8.35 0.02 -30.02
CA ASP A 60 9.79 -0.19 -30.20
C ASP A 60 10.08 -1.64 -30.60
N ASN A 61 10.53 -1.80 -31.84
CA ASN A 61 11.15 -3.01 -32.35
C ASN A 61 12.52 -3.20 -31.69
N THR A 62 12.74 -4.39 -31.15
CA THR A 62 14.01 -4.87 -30.62
C THR A 62 15.09 -4.83 -31.71
N THR A 63 16.08 -3.93 -31.56
CA THR A 63 17.40 -4.11 -32.17
C THR A 63 18.44 -3.84 -31.09
N SER A 64 19.26 -4.85 -30.83
CA SER A 64 20.37 -4.83 -29.89
C SER A 64 21.38 -3.73 -30.27
N GLN A 65 21.43 -2.67 -29.48
CA GLN A 65 22.59 -1.77 -29.44
C GLN A 65 23.16 -1.81 -28.04
N THR A 66 24.33 -2.43 -27.94
CA THR A 66 25.29 -2.31 -26.84
C THR A 66 25.70 -0.85 -26.73
N SER A 67 25.14 -0.16 -25.75
CA SER A 67 25.59 1.18 -25.35
C SER A 67 26.48 1.07 -24.11
N ASP A 68 27.70 1.57 -24.23
CA ASP A 68 28.70 1.70 -23.18
C ASP A 68 28.11 2.29 -21.89
N THR A 69 28.13 1.47 -20.83
CA THR A 69 27.66 1.83 -19.49
C THR A 69 28.68 2.72 -18.81
N ALA A 70 28.39 4.02 -18.73
CA ALA A 70 28.96 4.87 -17.70
C ALA A 70 28.73 4.19 -16.34
N ALA A 71 29.79 4.01 -15.55
CA ALA A 71 29.73 3.30 -14.27
C ALA A 71 28.83 4.06 -13.29
N HIS A 72 27.54 3.72 -13.26
CA HIS A 72 26.60 4.23 -12.25
C HIS A 72 27.11 3.79 -10.87
N THR A 73 27.65 4.75 -10.12
CA THR A 73 28.11 4.54 -8.76
C THR A 73 26.89 4.63 -7.85
N PHE A 74 26.32 3.48 -7.51
CA PHE A 74 25.20 3.42 -6.56
C PHE A 74 25.70 3.72 -5.14
N PRO A 75 24.93 4.47 -4.32
CA PRO A 75 25.26 4.65 -2.92
C PRO A 75 25.33 3.28 -2.21
N GLU A 76 26.34 3.09 -1.37
CA GLU A 76 26.54 1.85 -0.61
C GLU A 76 26.16 2.07 0.85
N ILE A 77 25.43 1.10 1.42
CA ILE A 77 25.14 1.09 2.85
C ILE A 77 26.46 0.89 3.62
N PRO A 78 26.77 1.70 4.63
CA PRO A 78 28.04 1.60 5.33
C PRO A 78 28.30 0.21 5.94
N PRO A 79 29.56 -0.27 5.92
CA PRO A 79 29.94 -1.50 6.61
C PRO A 79 29.55 -1.44 8.10
N GLY A 80 29.16 -2.59 8.65
CA GLY A 80 28.72 -2.70 10.06
C GLY A 80 27.30 -2.20 10.32
N THR A 81 26.55 -1.80 9.29
CA THR A 81 25.11 -1.51 9.42
C THR A 81 24.37 -2.70 10.02
N GLN A 82 23.56 -2.45 11.05
CA GLN A 82 22.79 -3.49 11.74
C GLN A 82 21.31 -3.39 11.38
N PRO A 83 20.73 -4.41 10.72
CA PRO A 83 19.30 -4.44 10.41
C PRO A 83 18.48 -4.93 11.60
N SER A 84 17.29 -4.37 11.77
CA SER A 84 16.26 -4.78 12.73
C SER A 84 14.96 -5.04 11.97
N TYR A 85 14.45 -6.27 12.08
CA TYR A 85 13.23 -6.68 11.39
C TYR A 85 12.06 -5.78 11.79
N LEU A 86 11.37 -5.19 10.81
CA LEU A 86 10.20 -4.35 11.05
C LEU A 86 8.91 -5.06 10.62
N ALA A 87 8.85 -5.48 9.35
CA ALA A 87 7.64 -6.05 8.78
C ALA A 87 7.92 -6.84 7.49
N GLU A 88 6.96 -7.65 7.05
CA GLU A 88 7.09 -8.36 5.79
C GLU A 88 5.80 -8.57 5.00
N GLY A 89 5.97 -8.56 3.68
CA GLY A 89 4.94 -8.85 2.69
C GLY A 89 5.12 -10.17 1.97
N GLY A 90 4.49 -10.29 0.80
CA GLY A 90 4.66 -11.49 -0.04
C GLY A 90 6.00 -11.53 -0.76
N ALA A 91 6.49 -10.35 -1.15
CA ALA A 91 7.66 -10.21 -2.00
C ALA A 91 8.84 -9.53 -1.32
N ASN A 92 8.63 -8.83 -0.22
CA ASN A 92 9.65 -7.99 0.42
C ASN A 92 9.60 -8.15 1.95
N ILE A 93 10.73 -7.85 2.60
CA ILE A 93 10.89 -7.67 4.04
C ILE A 93 11.44 -6.26 4.24
N VAL A 94 10.93 -5.53 5.23
CA VAL A 94 11.36 -4.18 5.58
C VAL A 94 12.08 -4.22 6.92
N TYR A 95 13.21 -3.52 7.00
CA TYR A 95 14.07 -3.43 8.15
C TYR A 95 14.24 -1.96 8.56
N LYS A 96 14.24 -1.70 9.86
CA LYS A 96 14.95 -0.55 10.41
C LYS A 96 16.45 -0.87 10.38
N PHE A 97 17.31 0.13 10.37
CA PHE A 97 18.75 -0.11 10.44
C PHE A 97 19.47 0.98 11.21
N THR A 98 20.60 0.62 11.83
CA THR A 98 21.51 1.55 12.48
C THR A 98 22.86 1.50 11.78
N VAL A 99 23.46 2.68 11.60
CA VAL A 99 24.79 2.84 11.00
C VAL A 99 25.79 3.14 12.11
N PRO A 100 26.96 2.48 12.17
CA PRO A 100 27.99 2.79 13.17
C PRO A 100 28.47 4.25 13.11
N ASN A 101 28.60 4.90 14.27
CA ASN A 101 28.95 6.32 14.39
C ASN A 101 30.28 6.72 13.73
N ASN A 102 31.22 5.79 13.54
CA ASN A 102 32.53 6.06 12.92
C ASN A 102 32.47 6.27 11.39
N HIS A 103 31.30 6.05 10.77
CA HIS A 103 31.06 6.29 9.34
C HIS A 103 29.93 7.31 9.09
N ALA A 104 29.43 7.97 10.15
CA ALA A 104 28.64 9.17 9.94
C ALA A 104 29.57 10.23 9.33
N PRO A 105 29.26 10.82 8.15
CA PRO A 105 30.05 11.92 7.63
C PRO A 105 30.14 12.97 8.75
N ALA A 106 31.38 13.41 9.04
CA ALA A 106 31.64 14.45 10.03
C ALA A 106 30.59 15.54 9.86
N ALA A 107 29.83 15.80 10.93
CA ALA A 107 28.71 16.72 10.90
C ALA A 107 29.13 18.01 10.19
N THR A 108 28.75 18.17 8.92
CA THR A 108 28.63 19.48 8.33
C THR A 108 27.72 20.23 9.28
N THR A 109 28.15 21.41 9.70
CA THR A 109 27.63 22.28 10.76
C THR A 109 26.20 22.77 10.55
N ASN A 110 25.39 22.03 9.80
CA ASN A 110 23.95 22.15 9.68
C ASN A 110 23.39 20.77 10.07
N GLY A 111 22.67 20.67 11.20
CA GLY A 111 22.10 19.44 11.79
C GLY A 111 21.13 18.61 10.93
N TYR A 112 21.17 18.74 9.61
CA TYR A 112 20.34 18.06 8.62
C TYR A 112 20.83 16.66 8.24
N GLY A 113 22.15 16.38 8.30
CA GLY A 113 22.72 15.11 7.79
C GLY A 113 22.45 13.87 8.66
N GLN A 114 22.45 14.00 9.99
CA GLN A 114 22.09 12.90 10.89
C GLN A 114 20.57 12.64 10.92
N GLN A 115 19.74 13.66 10.64
CA GLN A 115 18.29 13.53 10.54
C GLN A 115 17.81 12.87 9.24
N GLN A 116 18.59 12.90 8.15
CA GLN A 116 18.17 12.27 6.89
C GLN A 116 18.22 10.74 6.93
N ASN A 117 19.23 10.15 7.59
CA ASN A 117 19.27 8.68 7.79
C ASN A 117 18.26 8.18 8.83
N SER A 118 17.79 9.04 9.75
CA SER A 118 16.77 8.68 10.74
C SER A 118 15.35 8.61 10.16
N ARG A 119 15.17 8.78 8.85
CA ARG A 119 13.88 8.74 8.15
C ARG A 119 13.86 7.76 6.97
N LYS A 120 14.73 6.75 6.99
CA LYS A 120 14.77 5.72 5.94
C LYS A 120 14.68 4.32 6.53
N LEU A 121 14.06 3.42 5.77
CA LEU A 121 14.01 1.98 6.03
C LEU A 121 14.71 1.22 4.92
N LEU A 122 15.16 0.01 5.21
CA LEU A 122 15.75 -0.87 4.21
C LEU A 122 14.73 -1.93 3.79
N ARG A 123 14.35 -1.92 2.52
CA ARG A 123 13.43 -2.88 1.91
C ARG A 123 14.22 -3.89 1.08
N LEU A 124 14.11 -5.16 1.46
CA LEU A 124 14.82 -6.28 0.85
C LEU A 124 13.86 -7.30 0.21
N ARG A 125 14.19 -7.73 -1.00
CA ARG A 125 13.38 -8.63 -1.82
C ARG A 125 13.56 -10.09 -1.40
N LYS A 126 12.45 -10.80 -1.30
CA LYS A 126 12.39 -12.26 -1.08
C LYS A 126 12.78 -13.03 -2.34
N GLN A 127 13.32 -14.23 -2.13
CA GLN A 127 13.55 -15.21 -3.17
C GLN A 127 12.22 -15.84 -3.57
N ILE A 128 11.56 -15.26 -4.58
CA ILE A 128 10.31 -15.76 -5.16
C ILE A 128 10.43 -15.87 -6.68
N GLY A 129 9.72 -16.83 -7.29
CA GLY A 129 9.81 -17.10 -8.73
C GLY A 129 9.31 -15.97 -9.64
N SER A 130 8.52 -15.03 -9.11
CA SER A 130 8.02 -13.84 -9.83
C SER A 130 8.73 -12.55 -9.43
N GLY A 131 9.88 -12.64 -8.75
CA GLY A 131 10.65 -11.47 -8.30
C GLY A 131 11.27 -10.73 -9.48
N THR A 132 11.03 -9.42 -9.56
CA THR A 132 11.69 -8.52 -10.51
C THR A 132 13.04 -8.08 -9.94
N PRO A 133 14.12 -8.05 -10.73
CA PRO A 133 15.42 -7.51 -10.31
C PRO A 133 15.31 -6.07 -9.79
N TYR A 134 16.26 -5.65 -8.95
CA TYR A 134 16.21 -4.31 -8.36
C TYR A 134 16.42 -3.19 -9.39
N PRO A 135 17.37 -3.28 -10.35
CA PRO A 135 17.53 -2.26 -11.38
C PRO A 135 16.26 -2.05 -12.20
N ASP A 136 15.58 -3.14 -12.57
CA ASP A 136 14.31 -3.09 -13.28
C ASP A 136 13.20 -2.48 -12.43
N THR A 137 13.16 -2.82 -11.14
CA THR A 137 12.18 -2.24 -10.18
C THR A 137 12.37 -0.73 -10.07
N MET A 138 13.61 -0.27 -9.95
CA MET A 138 13.95 1.15 -9.82
C MET A 138 13.66 1.90 -11.13
N ASN A 139 14.12 1.36 -12.26
CA ASN A 139 13.86 1.94 -13.58
C ASN A 139 12.37 2.08 -13.88
N ASN A 140 11.56 1.08 -13.52
CA ASN A 140 10.11 1.15 -13.65
C ASN A 140 9.49 2.22 -12.75
N PHE A 141 9.99 2.37 -11.51
CA PHE A 141 9.51 3.40 -10.60
C PHE A 141 9.84 4.80 -11.12
N ASP A 142 11.09 5.06 -11.50
CA ASP A 142 11.53 6.37 -11.98
C ASP A 142 10.92 6.76 -13.33
N SER A 143 10.78 5.80 -14.24
CA SER A 143 10.27 6.09 -15.59
C SER A 143 8.76 6.27 -15.65
N TYR A 144 8.00 5.66 -14.72
CA TYR A 144 6.53 5.59 -14.84
C TYR A 144 5.78 6.02 -13.60
N ILE A 145 6.28 5.76 -12.39
CA ILE A 145 5.57 6.09 -11.16
C ILE A 145 5.95 7.49 -10.68
N ARG A 146 7.24 7.79 -10.58
CA ARG A 146 7.75 9.09 -10.13
C ARG A 146 7.18 10.27 -10.95
N PRO A 147 7.01 10.19 -12.28
CA PRO A 147 6.41 11.30 -13.05
C PRO A 147 4.91 11.50 -12.80
N MET A 148 4.22 10.53 -12.20
CA MET A 148 2.77 10.60 -11.94
C MET A 148 2.45 11.29 -10.61
N PHE A 149 3.42 11.49 -9.71
CA PHE A 149 3.20 11.99 -8.35
C PHE A 149 4.35 12.92 -7.94
N ASP A 150 4.11 13.81 -6.99
CA ASP A 150 5.17 14.67 -6.46
C ASP A 150 5.96 13.89 -5.40
N ASP A 151 7.23 14.25 -5.15
CA ASP A 151 8.10 13.48 -4.25
C ASP A 151 7.54 13.31 -2.82
N HIS A 152 6.78 14.30 -2.34
CA HIS A 152 6.15 14.26 -1.02
C HIS A 152 4.91 13.35 -0.97
N GLU A 153 4.36 12.94 -2.11
CA GLU A 153 3.21 12.03 -2.21
C GLU A 153 3.63 10.56 -2.25
N LEU A 154 4.94 10.27 -2.39
CA LEU A 154 5.48 8.93 -2.54
C LEU A 154 6.28 8.51 -1.31
N VAL A 155 6.12 7.24 -0.92
CA VAL A 155 7.14 6.52 -0.17
C VAL A 155 8.29 6.32 -1.15
N ASP A 156 9.14 7.33 -1.23
CA ASP A 156 10.22 7.34 -2.21
C ASP A 156 11.21 6.21 -1.92
N GLN A 157 11.86 5.73 -2.97
CA GLN A 157 12.78 4.61 -2.93
C GLN A 157 14.03 4.90 -3.76
N GLU A 158 15.17 4.44 -3.25
CA GLU A 158 16.48 4.59 -3.87
C GLU A 158 17.21 3.25 -3.88
N LEU A 159 17.87 2.94 -5.00
CA LEU A 159 18.67 1.73 -5.13
C LEU A 159 20.01 1.89 -4.40
N VAL A 160 20.26 1.00 -3.44
CA VAL A 160 21.50 1.00 -2.64
C VAL A 160 22.24 -0.32 -2.77
N ARG A 161 23.57 -0.25 -2.81
CA ARG A 161 24.45 -1.41 -2.72
C ARG A 161 24.56 -1.88 -1.27
N LEU A 162 24.51 -3.19 -1.09
CA LEU A 162 24.62 -3.84 0.22
C LEU A 162 26.03 -4.39 0.42
N PRO A 163 26.59 -4.32 1.65
CA PRO A 163 27.84 -4.95 1.98
C PRO A 163 27.83 -6.46 1.69
N LYS A 164 28.99 -7.00 1.35
CA LYS A 164 29.16 -8.45 1.15
C LYS A 164 28.71 -9.21 2.40
N GLY A 165 27.86 -10.23 2.20
CA GLY A 165 27.34 -11.06 3.29
C GLY A 165 26.13 -10.48 4.04
N PHE A 166 25.72 -9.23 3.77
CA PHE A 166 24.60 -8.60 4.48
C PHE A 166 23.28 -9.38 4.35
N ILE A 167 22.93 -9.82 3.14
CA ILE A 167 21.73 -10.64 2.91
C ILE A 167 21.84 -12.01 3.59
N ALA A 168 23.03 -12.63 3.57
CA ALA A 168 23.25 -13.92 4.23
C ALA A 168 23.05 -13.80 5.74
N TYR A 169 23.58 -12.74 6.36
CA TYR A 169 23.35 -12.40 7.76
C TYR A 169 21.86 -12.22 8.06
N CYS A 170 21.13 -11.44 7.25
CA CYS A 170 19.69 -11.24 7.42
C CYS A 170 18.92 -12.57 7.35
N ASN A 171 19.27 -13.43 6.39
CA ASN A 171 18.64 -14.75 6.25
C ASN A 171 18.89 -15.66 7.46
N GLU A 172 20.06 -15.56 8.08
CA GLU A 172 20.34 -16.30 9.31
C GLU A 172 19.51 -15.80 10.49
N GLN A 173 19.38 -14.48 10.65
CA GLN A 173 18.48 -13.90 11.66
C GLN A 173 17.03 -14.36 11.45
N LEU A 174 16.55 -14.43 10.21
CA LEU A 174 15.21 -14.95 9.91
C LEU A 174 15.05 -16.40 10.39
N ARG A 175 16.06 -17.27 10.25
CA ARG A 175 15.99 -18.66 10.76
C ARG A 175 15.93 -18.71 12.28
N VAL A 176 16.72 -17.86 12.94
CA VAL A 176 16.70 -17.73 14.40
C VAL A 176 15.31 -17.27 14.87
N ASP A 177 14.72 -16.27 14.21
CA ASP A 177 13.39 -15.77 14.54
C ASP A 177 12.29 -16.80 14.27
N GLU A 178 12.41 -17.61 13.21
CA GLU A 178 11.51 -18.74 12.94
C GLU A 178 11.59 -19.80 14.06
N ALA A 179 12.79 -20.21 14.44
CA ALA A 179 13.01 -21.17 15.52
C ALA A 179 12.45 -20.68 16.87
N ARG A 180 12.46 -19.37 17.10
CA ARG A 180 11.91 -18.72 18.30
C ARG A 180 10.44 -18.33 18.18
N ASN A 181 9.78 -18.60 17.06
CA ASN A 181 8.41 -18.15 16.75
C ASN A 181 8.19 -16.63 16.86
N LEU A 182 9.24 -15.84 16.60
CA LEU A 182 9.17 -14.37 16.55
C LEU A 182 8.73 -13.87 15.16
N ARG A 183 8.97 -14.66 14.11
CA ARG A 183 8.47 -14.41 12.76
C ARG A 183 7.01 -14.91 12.63
N PRO A 184 6.14 -14.29 11.81
CA PRO A 184 4.80 -14.82 11.57
C PRO A 184 4.84 -16.20 10.86
N LYS A 185 4.17 -17.22 11.42
CA LYS A 185 4.19 -18.61 10.92
C LYS A 185 3.87 -18.75 9.42
N GLY A 186 2.93 -17.96 8.90
CA GLY A 186 2.56 -17.95 7.48
C GLY A 186 3.65 -17.43 6.53
N ARG A 187 4.81 -17.03 7.06
CA ARG A 187 5.96 -16.52 6.32
C ARG A 187 7.19 -17.43 6.40
N PHE A 188 7.10 -18.52 7.17
CA PHE A 188 8.23 -19.42 7.40
C PHE A 188 8.74 -20.04 6.10
N GLY A 189 10.05 -20.28 6.04
CA GLY A 189 10.69 -20.97 4.91
C GLY A 189 10.88 -20.10 3.66
N VAL A 190 10.48 -18.83 3.66
CA VAL A 190 10.71 -17.89 2.55
C VAL A 190 11.73 -16.84 2.97
N TYR A 191 12.86 -16.77 2.28
CA TYR A 191 14.03 -15.97 2.64
C TYR A 191 14.34 -14.87 1.61
N LEU A 192 15.31 -14.00 1.89
CA LEU A 192 15.78 -12.96 0.99
C LEU A 192 16.57 -13.53 -0.20
N SER A 193 16.47 -12.87 -1.34
CA SER A 193 17.22 -13.23 -2.55
C SER A 193 18.69 -12.86 -2.41
N VAL A 194 19.59 -13.83 -2.63
CA VAL A 194 21.05 -13.62 -2.64
C VAL A 194 21.62 -13.33 -4.03
N LYS A 195 20.76 -13.18 -5.04
CA LYS A 195 21.20 -13.05 -6.45
C LYS A 195 21.78 -11.68 -6.79
N GLU A 196 21.44 -10.66 -6.02
CA GLU A 196 21.81 -9.27 -6.28
C GLU A 196 22.32 -8.63 -4.98
N PRO A 197 23.43 -7.85 -5.02
CA PRO A 197 23.98 -7.18 -3.84
C PRO A 197 23.28 -5.84 -3.58
N PHE A 198 21.96 -5.79 -3.75
CA PHE A 198 21.19 -4.54 -3.70
C PHE A 198 20.00 -4.63 -2.75
N GLY A 199 19.57 -3.46 -2.29
CA GLY A 199 18.34 -3.22 -1.55
C GLY A 199 17.70 -1.92 -2.00
N LEU A 200 16.50 -1.62 -1.50
CA LEU A 200 15.87 -0.32 -1.68
C LEU A 200 15.84 0.40 -0.34
N MET A 201 16.42 1.60 -0.30
CA MET A 201 16.25 2.51 0.82
C MET A 201 14.96 3.30 0.60
N ILE A 202 14.00 3.17 1.51
CA ILE A 202 12.66 3.76 1.35
C ILE A 202 12.37 4.78 2.43
N THR A 203 11.46 5.72 2.16
CA THR A 203 10.98 6.68 3.17
C THR A 203 10.37 5.96 4.38
N ASP A 204 10.79 6.34 5.60
CA ASP A 204 10.21 5.83 6.85
C ASP A 204 8.93 6.61 7.21
N MET A 205 7.79 5.91 7.15
CA MET A 205 6.49 6.42 7.59
C MET A 205 6.09 5.90 8.97
N THR A 206 6.99 5.18 9.67
CA THR A 206 6.68 4.64 11.00
C THR A 206 6.63 5.75 12.05
N PRO A 207 5.69 5.68 13.02
CA PRO A 207 5.65 6.62 14.11
C PRO A 207 6.95 6.62 14.90
N ALA A 208 7.44 7.81 15.26
CA ALA A 208 8.62 7.91 16.12
C ALA A 208 8.31 7.36 17.52
N PRO A 209 9.16 6.50 18.12
CA PRO A 209 8.91 5.99 19.47
C PRO A 209 8.72 7.11 20.49
N GLY A 210 7.65 7.03 21.28
CA GLY A 210 7.35 8.01 22.35
C GLY A 210 6.76 9.35 21.87
N SER A 211 6.60 9.58 20.57
CA SER A 211 6.03 10.83 20.02
C SER A 211 4.52 10.97 20.20
N GLY A 212 3.82 9.86 20.48
CA GLY A 212 2.37 9.80 20.43
C GLY A 212 1.79 9.83 19.00
N GLU A 213 2.63 9.84 17.96
CA GLU A 213 2.19 9.69 16.57
C GLU A 213 1.53 8.33 16.33
N CYS A 214 0.59 8.28 15.39
CA CYS A 214 0.09 7.01 14.87
C CYS A 214 0.13 6.97 13.34
N LEU A 215 0.08 5.75 12.80
CA LEU A 215 0.09 5.49 11.37
C LEU A 215 -1.22 4.83 10.97
N TRP A 216 -1.92 5.47 10.06
CA TRP A 216 -3.06 4.91 9.36
C TRP A 216 -2.59 4.29 8.04
N GLU A 217 -2.93 3.02 7.81
CA GLU A 217 -2.47 2.25 6.65
C GLU A 217 -3.66 1.57 5.97
N PHE A 218 -3.81 1.80 4.66
CA PHE A 218 -4.83 1.12 3.86
C PHE A 218 -4.44 1.04 2.39
N LYS A 219 -5.02 0.07 1.69
CA LYS A 219 -4.95 0.03 0.22
C LYS A 219 -6.19 0.71 -0.36
N PRO A 220 -6.07 1.82 -1.12
CA PRO A 220 -7.24 2.49 -1.70
C PRO A 220 -8.03 1.62 -2.67
N LYS A 221 -7.39 0.61 -3.27
CA LYS A 221 -7.96 -0.32 -4.26
C LYS A 221 -8.44 0.41 -5.52
N TRP A 222 -9.61 0.01 -6.03
CA TRP A 222 -10.19 0.50 -7.28
C TRP A 222 -11.05 1.71 -6.98
N LEU A 223 -10.52 2.91 -7.22
CA LEU A 223 -11.20 4.19 -6.99
C LEU A 223 -12.18 4.56 -8.11
N LEU A 224 -12.34 3.65 -9.08
CA LEU A 224 -13.26 3.70 -10.20
C LEU A 224 -13.87 2.30 -10.39
N GLN A 225 -15.05 2.24 -10.99
CA GLN A 225 -15.66 0.96 -11.35
C GLN A 225 -14.79 0.22 -12.38
N SER A 226 -14.78 -1.12 -12.32
CA SER A 226 -14.12 -1.95 -13.33
C SER A 226 -14.71 -1.67 -14.72
N PRO A 227 -13.90 -1.54 -15.77
CA PRO A 227 -14.41 -1.40 -17.15
C PRO A 227 -15.14 -2.65 -17.64
N SER A 228 -15.04 -3.78 -16.94
CA SER A 228 -15.77 -5.02 -17.25
C SER A 228 -16.99 -5.24 -16.37
N ALA A 229 -17.25 -4.35 -15.41
CA ALA A 229 -18.46 -4.45 -14.61
C ALA A 229 -19.69 -4.29 -15.52
N PRO A 230 -20.75 -5.08 -15.33
CA PRO A 230 -22.02 -4.87 -16.01
C PRO A 230 -22.57 -3.45 -15.82
N PRO A 231 -23.28 -2.88 -16.81
CA PRO A 231 -23.86 -1.52 -16.68
C PRO A 231 -24.82 -1.34 -15.50
N ASP A 232 -25.47 -2.41 -15.05
CA ASP A 232 -26.39 -2.45 -13.92
C ASP A 232 -25.72 -2.97 -12.63
N ALA A 233 -24.39 -2.92 -12.55
CA ALA A 233 -23.66 -3.35 -11.36
C ALA A 233 -24.06 -2.54 -10.12
N LYS A 234 -24.50 -3.24 -9.07
CA LYS A 234 -24.83 -2.68 -7.75
C LYS A 234 -23.62 -2.62 -6.80
N ARG A 235 -22.51 -3.26 -7.18
CA ARG A 235 -21.26 -3.28 -6.41
C ARG A 235 -20.08 -2.83 -7.26
N CYS A 236 -19.14 -2.12 -6.66
CA CYS A 236 -17.83 -1.92 -7.26
C CYS A 236 -17.04 -3.23 -7.21
N ARG A 237 -15.98 -3.34 -8.03
CA ARG A 237 -15.15 -4.55 -8.10
C ARG A 237 -14.66 -5.05 -6.74
N THR A 238 -14.21 -4.14 -5.87
CA THR A 238 -13.69 -4.52 -4.55
C THR A 238 -14.79 -5.06 -3.64
N CYS A 239 -15.98 -4.47 -3.66
CA CYS A 239 -17.13 -4.96 -2.90
C CYS A 239 -17.61 -6.31 -3.45
N ALA A 240 -17.74 -6.47 -4.77
CA ALA A 240 -18.10 -7.75 -5.40
C ALA A 240 -17.11 -8.87 -5.02
N LEU A 241 -15.80 -8.58 -5.08
CA LEU A 241 -14.76 -9.52 -4.67
C LEU A 241 -14.79 -9.86 -3.18
N ARG A 242 -15.11 -8.88 -2.32
CA ARG A 242 -15.27 -9.12 -0.88
C ARG A 242 -16.44 -10.06 -0.62
N GLU A 243 -17.60 -9.81 -1.23
CA GLU A 243 -18.77 -10.68 -1.09
C GLU A 243 -18.50 -12.10 -1.58
N MET A 244 -17.85 -12.26 -2.74
CA MET A 244 -17.46 -13.59 -3.23
C MET A 244 -16.56 -14.31 -2.23
N LYS A 245 -15.61 -13.60 -1.61
CA LYS A 245 -14.72 -14.18 -0.59
C LYS A 245 -15.44 -14.52 0.70
N ASN A 246 -16.35 -13.66 1.16
CA ASN A 246 -17.14 -13.91 2.38
C ASN A 246 -18.09 -15.09 2.19
N TYR A 247 -18.69 -15.24 1.02
CA TYR A 247 -19.47 -16.42 0.69
C TYR A 247 -18.65 -17.70 0.78
N ASN A 248 -17.45 -17.71 0.19
CA ASN A 248 -16.55 -18.86 0.29
C ASN A 248 -16.10 -19.12 1.74
N ALA A 249 -15.88 -18.06 2.52
CA ALA A 249 -15.54 -18.16 3.94
C ALA A 249 -16.69 -18.78 4.75
N ARG A 250 -17.93 -18.34 4.54
CA ARG A 250 -19.14 -18.93 5.14
C ARG A 250 -19.23 -20.42 4.84
N LYS A 251 -19.07 -20.81 3.57
CA LYS A 251 -19.07 -22.22 3.17
C LYS A 251 -17.95 -23.04 3.83
N ALA A 252 -16.82 -22.43 4.11
CA ALA A 252 -15.69 -23.05 4.80
C ALA A 252 -15.74 -22.91 6.33
N GLY A 253 -16.84 -22.41 6.91
CA GLY A 253 -16.95 -22.18 8.36
C GLY A 253 -15.96 -21.16 8.92
N SER A 254 -15.43 -20.28 8.06
CA SER A 254 -14.45 -19.24 8.40
C SER A 254 -15.12 -17.88 8.59
N SER A 255 -14.47 -16.99 9.35
CA SER A 255 -14.99 -15.66 9.61
C SER A 255 -15.02 -14.77 8.37
N GLU A 256 -16.08 -13.97 8.26
CA GLU A 256 -16.23 -12.96 7.22
C GLU A 256 -15.31 -11.76 7.46
N LYS A 257 -14.99 -11.06 6.38
CA LYS A 257 -14.20 -9.83 6.44
C LYS A 257 -15.06 -8.63 6.06
N GLN A 258 -15.09 -7.65 6.95
CA GLN A 258 -15.61 -6.32 6.67
C GLN A 258 -14.50 -5.40 6.17
N SER A 259 -14.85 -4.43 5.33
CA SER A 259 -13.95 -3.40 4.82
C SER A 259 -14.75 -2.28 4.15
N PHE A 260 -14.14 -1.12 3.94
CA PHE A 260 -14.78 0.01 3.28
C PHE A 260 -15.07 -0.24 1.80
N CYS A 261 -15.94 0.57 1.19
CA CYS A 261 -16.07 0.67 -0.26
C CYS A 261 -15.01 1.67 -0.78
N PRO A 262 -14.13 1.31 -1.72
CA PRO A 262 -13.14 2.24 -2.27
C PRO A 262 -13.71 3.54 -2.86
N LEU A 263 -14.92 3.49 -3.40
CA LEU A 263 -15.58 4.67 -3.97
C LEU A 263 -15.95 5.70 -2.89
N ASP A 264 -16.10 5.27 -1.63
CA ASP A 264 -16.34 6.17 -0.51
C ASP A 264 -15.15 7.09 -0.23
N LEU A 265 -13.91 6.63 -0.48
CA LEU A 265 -12.69 7.43 -0.24
C LEU A 265 -12.58 8.65 -1.16
N VAL A 266 -13.25 8.62 -2.30
CA VAL A 266 -13.22 9.65 -3.34
C VAL A 266 -14.62 10.24 -3.59
N SER A 267 -15.53 10.02 -2.66
CA SER A 267 -16.87 10.62 -2.67
C SER A 267 -16.79 12.11 -2.36
N ASP A 268 -17.70 12.88 -2.93
CA ASP A 268 -17.89 14.29 -2.56
C ASP A 268 -18.54 14.43 -1.17
N SER A 269 -19.18 13.38 -0.66
CA SER A 269 -19.76 13.35 0.68
C SER A 269 -18.71 13.04 1.74
N PHE A 270 -18.55 13.95 2.70
CA PHE A 270 -17.68 13.73 3.86
C PHE A 270 -18.11 12.49 4.67
N GLU A 271 -19.42 12.25 4.81
CA GLU A 271 -19.95 11.09 5.57
C GLU A 271 -19.55 9.75 4.96
N ASP A 272 -19.41 9.69 3.63
CA ASP A 272 -18.93 8.49 2.96
C ASP A 272 -17.46 8.23 3.32
N VAL A 273 -16.62 9.27 3.28
CA VAL A 273 -15.20 9.17 3.65
C VAL A 273 -15.07 8.80 5.12
N LEU A 274 -15.81 9.45 6.01
CA LEU A 274 -15.83 9.15 7.44
C LEU A 274 -16.22 7.70 7.70
N ARG A 275 -17.25 7.19 7.02
CA ARG A 275 -17.63 5.79 7.09
C ARG A 275 -16.52 4.87 6.61
N ALA A 276 -15.81 5.21 5.53
CA ALA A 276 -14.70 4.40 5.03
C ALA A 276 -13.57 4.28 6.07
N THR A 277 -13.27 5.37 6.79
CA THR A 277 -12.22 5.37 7.82
C THR A 277 -12.48 4.40 8.97
N ARG A 278 -13.74 4.02 9.24
CA ARG A 278 -14.09 3.00 10.26
C ARG A 278 -13.39 1.66 10.03
N PHE A 279 -13.04 1.35 8.78
CA PHE A 279 -12.43 0.09 8.38
C PHE A 279 -10.93 0.22 8.04
N ILE A 280 -10.36 1.42 8.21
CA ILE A 280 -8.94 1.64 8.02
C ILE A 280 -8.22 1.35 9.33
N ARG A 281 -7.11 0.63 9.25
CA ARG A 281 -6.26 0.41 10.41
C ARG A 281 -5.56 1.72 10.76
N GLY A 282 -5.74 2.19 11.98
CA GLY A 282 -5.08 3.39 12.48
C GLY A 282 -5.15 3.48 14.01
N GLY A 283 -4.67 4.60 14.54
CA GLY A 283 -4.73 4.93 15.95
C GLY A 283 -5.82 5.95 16.24
N HIS A 284 -5.44 7.08 16.86
CA HIS A 284 -6.33 8.19 17.17
C HIS A 284 -6.66 9.04 15.93
N GLY A 285 -7.58 9.99 16.12
CA GLY A 285 -7.84 11.06 15.14
C GLY A 285 -8.68 10.64 13.93
N ARG A 286 -9.61 9.67 14.06
CA ARG A 286 -10.42 9.18 12.94
C ARG A 286 -11.12 10.28 12.14
N GLU A 287 -11.83 11.19 12.81
CA GLU A 287 -12.55 12.29 12.15
C GLU A 287 -11.59 13.25 11.44
N ARG A 288 -10.45 13.53 12.08
CA ARG A 288 -9.36 14.32 11.50
C ARG A 288 -8.77 13.66 10.25
N VAL A 289 -8.56 12.35 10.28
CA VAL A 289 -8.13 11.56 9.12
C VAL A 289 -9.19 11.57 8.03
N ALA A 290 -10.47 11.41 8.37
CA ALA A 290 -11.55 11.51 7.40
C ALA A 290 -11.59 12.88 6.73
N ALA A 291 -11.45 13.96 7.50
CA ALA A 291 -11.43 15.33 6.99
C ALA A 291 -10.22 15.59 6.08
N PHE A 292 -9.06 15.03 6.45
CA PHE A 292 -7.85 15.11 5.65
C PHE A 292 -7.91 14.28 4.36
N LEU A 293 -8.59 13.12 4.38
CA LEU A 293 -8.79 12.27 3.21
C LEU A 293 -9.88 12.80 2.27
N HIS A 294 -10.88 13.51 2.81
CA HIS A 294 -11.96 14.09 2.00
C HIS A 294 -11.38 15.10 1.01
N ARG A 295 -11.58 14.81 -0.28
CA ARG A 295 -11.03 15.61 -1.41
C ARG A 295 -9.50 15.74 -1.38
N ASN A 296 -8.80 14.78 -0.76
CA ASN A 296 -7.33 14.75 -0.72
C ASN A 296 -6.73 14.69 -2.15
N SER A 297 -5.78 15.59 -2.43
CA SER A 297 -5.17 15.73 -3.76
C SER A 297 -4.48 14.45 -4.24
N THR A 298 -3.76 13.75 -3.37
CA THR A 298 -3.05 12.52 -3.73
C THR A 298 -4.00 11.37 -4.06
N LEU A 299 -5.09 11.21 -3.31
CA LEU A 299 -6.13 10.21 -3.64
C LEU A 299 -6.84 10.54 -4.97
N LEU A 300 -7.15 11.81 -5.21
CA LEU A 300 -7.77 12.25 -6.46
C LEU A 300 -6.81 12.10 -7.66
N LYS A 301 -5.53 12.39 -7.47
CA LYS A 301 -4.46 12.16 -8.47
C LYS A 301 -4.32 10.66 -8.76
N LEU A 302 -4.32 9.80 -7.72
CA LEU A 302 -4.33 8.35 -7.90
C LEU A 302 -5.56 7.87 -8.69
N GLN A 303 -6.75 8.41 -8.40
CA GLN A 303 -7.96 8.10 -9.15
C GLN A 303 -7.83 8.50 -10.63
N GLU A 304 -7.28 9.68 -10.92
CA GLU A 304 -7.00 10.13 -12.28
C GLU A 304 -6.02 9.20 -12.99
N CYS A 305 -4.90 8.85 -12.34
CA CYS A 305 -3.95 7.88 -12.88
C CYS A 305 -4.62 6.52 -13.15
N GLN A 306 -5.52 6.05 -12.27
CA GLN A 306 -6.30 4.83 -12.52
C GLN A 306 -7.26 4.95 -13.71
N ARG A 307 -7.79 6.15 -13.98
CA ARG A 307 -8.65 6.42 -15.15
C ARG A 307 -7.86 6.36 -16.45
N GLN A 308 -6.67 6.96 -16.46
CA GLN A 308 -5.79 6.99 -17.62
C GLN A 308 -5.17 5.61 -17.88
N MET A 309 -4.65 4.97 -16.83
CA MET A 309 -4.10 3.61 -16.87
C MET A 309 -5.19 2.58 -16.58
N ASN A 310 -6.02 2.33 -17.59
CA ASN A 310 -7.20 1.46 -17.49
C ASN A 310 -7.06 0.12 -18.22
N ALA A 311 -5.82 -0.37 -18.39
CA ALA A 311 -5.53 -1.69 -18.96
C ALA A 311 -5.84 -2.81 -17.94
N VAL A 312 -7.10 -2.91 -17.51
CA VAL A 312 -7.58 -3.83 -16.48
C VAL A 312 -8.93 -4.47 -16.86
N GLY A 313 -9.43 -5.36 -16.00
CA GLY A 313 -10.60 -6.17 -16.30
C GLY A 313 -10.36 -7.11 -17.49
N LEU A 314 -11.42 -7.56 -18.14
CA LEU A 314 -11.36 -8.41 -19.34
C LEU A 314 -10.76 -7.66 -20.56
N PRO A 315 -11.10 -6.38 -20.86
CA PRO A 315 -10.46 -5.64 -21.95
C PRO A 315 -8.95 -5.46 -21.75
N GLY A 316 -8.51 -5.24 -20.51
CA GLY A 316 -7.10 -5.16 -20.15
C GLY A 316 -6.29 -6.41 -20.50
N LEU A 317 -6.93 -7.54 -20.80
CA LEU A 317 -6.25 -8.77 -21.18
C LEU A 317 -5.54 -8.70 -22.53
N ARG A 318 -5.90 -7.73 -23.38
CA ARG A 318 -5.30 -7.51 -24.70
C ARG A 318 -4.26 -6.38 -24.70
N ALA A 319 -4.16 -5.61 -23.63
CA ALA A 319 -3.24 -4.49 -23.51
C ALA A 319 -1.77 -4.96 -23.42
N HIS A 320 -0.83 -4.05 -23.69
CA HIS A 320 0.58 -4.37 -23.54
C HIS A 320 0.92 -4.75 -22.09
N ILE A 321 1.87 -5.67 -21.89
CA ILE A 321 2.20 -6.21 -20.55
C ILE A 321 2.55 -5.11 -19.55
N ARG A 322 3.25 -4.07 -20.02
CA ARG A 322 3.66 -2.92 -19.21
C ARG A 322 2.48 -2.06 -18.76
N GLU A 323 1.58 -1.70 -19.69
CA GLU A 323 0.40 -0.88 -19.38
C GLU A 323 -0.47 -1.57 -18.34
N ARG A 324 -0.67 -2.88 -18.48
CA ARG A 324 -1.39 -3.70 -17.52
C ARG A 324 -0.70 -3.76 -16.17
N ALA A 325 0.62 -3.93 -16.17
CA ALA A 325 1.39 -3.96 -14.93
C ALA A 325 1.23 -2.65 -14.15
N ILE A 326 1.36 -1.50 -14.80
CA ILE A 326 1.14 -0.16 -14.20
C ILE A 326 -0.31 -0.05 -13.71
N SER A 327 -1.28 -0.39 -14.55
CA SER A 327 -2.70 -0.26 -14.22
C SER A 327 -3.09 -1.09 -12.98
N MET A 328 -2.51 -2.29 -12.84
CA MET A 328 -2.69 -3.15 -11.67
C MET A 328 -1.89 -2.66 -10.45
N THR A 329 -0.72 -2.06 -10.64
CA THR A 329 0.08 -1.44 -9.57
C THR A 329 -0.66 -0.30 -8.90
N LEU A 330 -1.24 0.62 -9.66
CA LEU A 330 -2.00 1.76 -9.12
C LEU A 330 -3.23 1.33 -8.30
N ARG A 331 -3.77 0.13 -8.54
CA ARG A 331 -4.93 -0.45 -7.83
C ARG A 331 -4.54 -1.34 -6.64
N ASP A 332 -3.26 -1.62 -6.45
CA ASP A 332 -2.75 -2.46 -5.35
C ASP A 332 -1.61 -1.80 -4.55
N CYS A 333 -1.46 -0.48 -4.70
CA CYS A 333 -0.64 0.36 -3.84
C CYS A 333 -1.23 0.49 -2.42
N THR A 334 -0.42 1.02 -1.52
CA THR A 334 -0.78 1.28 -0.11
C THR A 334 -0.66 2.78 0.15
N MET A 335 -1.64 3.37 0.82
CA MET A 335 -1.56 4.72 1.35
C MET A 335 -1.25 4.66 2.85
N PHE A 336 -0.25 5.45 3.23
CA PHE A 336 0.19 5.67 4.60
C PHE A 336 -0.16 7.09 5.00
N VAL A 337 -0.84 7.27 6.13
CA VAL A 337 -1.17 8.58 6.69
C VAL A 337 -0.57 8.67 8.10
N ARG A 338 0.43 9.52 8.27
CA ARG A 338 1.05 9.78 9.58
C ARG A 338 0.26 10.87 10.28
N VAL A 339 -0.17 10.57 11.51
CA VAL A 339 -1.03 11.43 12.32
C VAL A 339 -0.26 11.85 13.57
N PRO A 340 0.12 13.12 13.68
CA PRO A 340 0.76 13.66 14.88
C PRO A 340 -0.12 13.55 16.13
N HIS A 341 0.52 13.56 17.30
CA HIS A 341 -0.19 13.70 18.56
C HIS A 341 -0.81 15.10 18.71
N ASP A 342 -0.07 16.14 18.31
CA ASP A 342 -0.60 17.50 18.27
C ASP A 342 -1.63 17.64 17.14
N GLU A 343 -2.83 18.11 17.49
CA GLU A 343 -3.92 18.33 16.56
C GLU A 343 -3.68 19.51 15.60
N HIS A 344 -2.71 20.38 15.89
CA HIS A 344 -2.34 21.51 15.04
C HIS A 344 -1.31 21.15 13.96
N GLU A 345 -0.53 20.08 14.15
CA GLU A 345 0.50 19.67 13.18
C GLU A 345 -0.10 18.94 11.97
N PRO A 346 0.24 19.28 10.73
CA PRO A 346 -0.41 18.70 9.54
C PRO A 346 -0.20 17.18 9.42
N LEU A 347 -1.22 16.49 8.91
CA LEU A 347 -1.11 15.08 8.51
C LEU A 347 -0.28 14.96 7.23
N GLU A 348 0.45 13.86 7.12
CA GLU A 348 1.25 13.53 5.94
C GLU A 348 0.73 12.25 5.28
N ALA A 349 0.48 12.28 3.97
CA ALA A 349 0.05 11.11 3.20
C ALA A 349 1.10 10.71 2.17
N ARG A 350 1.41 9.41 2.08
CA ARG A 350 2.31 8.88 1.05
C ARG A 350 1.82 7.56 0.47
N LEU A 351 2.02 7.37 -0.83
CA LEU A 351 1.76 6.12 -1.55
C LEU A 351 3.02 5.25 -1.61
N GLY A 352 2.89 3.99 -1.21
CA GLY A 352 3.91 2.96 -1.32
C GLY A 352 3.41 1.69 -2.00
N ASP A 353 4.23 0.64 -2.01
CA ASP A 353 3.95 -0.65 -2.67
C ASP A 353 3.71 -0.55 -4.19
N LEU A 354 4.43 0.35 -4.86
CA LEU A 354 4.28 0.69 -6.28
C LEU A 354 5.17 -0.16 -7.22
N ASP A 355 5.52 -1.38 -6.83
CA ASP A 355 6.18 -2.32 -7.74
C ASP A 355 5.24 -2.76 -8.87
N PHE A 356 5.78 -2.92 -10.07
CA PHE A 356 5.02 -3.38 -11.23
C PHE A 356 4.43 -4.78 -11.02
N LYS A 357 3.13 -4.92 -11.24
CA LYS A 357 2.44 -6.22 -11.14
C LYS A 357 2.56 -6.94 -12.49
N SER A 358 3.65 -7.69 -12.68
CA SER A 358 4.02 -8.32 -13.97
C SER A 358 3.05 -9.37 -14.56
N GLY A 359 2.04 -9.84 -13.80
CA GLY A 359 1.12 -10.89 -14.26
C GLY A 359 1.74 -12.30 -14.39
N ILE A 360 3.06 -12.43 -14.22
CA ILE A 360 3.81 -13.69 -14.26
C ILE A 360 3.46 -14.59 -13.07
N GLY A 361 3.66 -15.91 -13.22
CA GLY A 361 3.46 -16.89 -12.15
C GLY A 361 1.98 -17.17 -11.88
N GLY A 362 1.16 -17.27 -12.94
CA GLY A 362 -0.28 -17.54 -12.84
C GLY A 362 -1.14 -16.34 -12.43
N LYS A 363 -0.55 -15.20 -12.06
CA LYS A 363 -1.29 -14.00 -11.63
C LYS A 363 -2.24 -13.48 -12.70
N LEU A 364 -1.82 -13.49 -13.97
CA LEU A 364 -2.65 -13.02 -15.06
C LEU A 364 -3.92 -13.88 -15.24
N GLN A 365 -3.75 -15.20 -15.18
CA GLN A 365 -4.86 -16.14 -15.23
C GLN A 365 -5.78 -15.95 -14.02
N TYR A 366 -5.21 -15.83 -12.82
CA TYR A 366 -5.96 -15.52 -11.60
C TYR A 366 -6.80 -14.23 -11.72
N TRP A 367 -6.24 -13.16 -12.29
CA TRP A 367 -6.99 -11.90 -12.49
C TRP A 367 -8.13 -12.07 -13.48
N ARG A 368 -7.90 -12.79 -14.59
CA ARG A 368 -8.94 -13.12 -15.59
C ARG A 368 -10.08 -13.89 -14.94
N GLU A 369 -9.77 -15.03 -14.33
CA GLU A 369 -10.76 -15.92 -13.72
C GLU A 369 -11.52 -15.22 -12.61
N THR A 370 -10.84 -14.41 -11.80
CA THR A 370 -11.50 -13.59 -10.79
C THR A 370 -12.49 -12.64 -11.46
N GLU A 371 -12.10 -11.90 -12.50
CA GLU A 371 -12.99 -10.95 -13.17
C GLU A 371 -14.19 -11.64 -13.83
N SER A 372 -13.96 -12.73 -14.56
CA SER A 372 -15.03 -13.54 -15.17
C SER A 372 -16.04 -13.99 -14.13
N ARG A 373 -15.59 -14.56 -13.00
CA ARG A 373 -16.48 -14.99 -11.92
C ARG A 373 -17.28 -13.84 -11.32
N LEU A 374 -16.65 -12.67 -11.09
CA LEU A 374 -17.38 -11.52 -10.55
C LEU A 374 -18.56 -11.09 -11.44
N ILE A 375 -18.44 -11.31 -12.75
CA ILE A 375 -19.46 -11.01 -13.75
C ILE A 375 -20.48 -12.14 -13.86
N GLU A 376 -20.01 -13.35 -14.20
CA GLU A 376 -20.82 -14.52 -14.55
C GLU A 376 -21.63 -15.04 -13.35
N ASP A 377 -21.04 -15.04 -12.15
CA ASP A 377 -21.70 -15.50 -10.94
C ASP A 377 -22.59 -14.40 -10.30
N GLY A 378 -22.73 -13.22 -10.93
CA GLY A 378 -23.64 -12.17 -10.47
C GLY A 378 -23.18 -11.38 -9.23
N TRP A 379 -21.89 -11.43 -8.86
CA TRP A 379 -21.34 -10.69 -7.71
C TRP A 379 -21.44 -9.17 -7.88
N TYR A 380 -21.22 -8.66 -9.09
CA TYR A 380 -21.42 -7.26 -9.42
C TYR A 380 -22.89 -6.82 -9.29
N ARG A 381 -23.84 -7.64 -9.77
CA ARG A 381 -25.27 -7.29 -9.85
C ARG A 381 -26.03 -7.44 -8.54
N GLY A 382 -25.47 -8.15 -7.56
CA GLY A 382 -26.21 -8.42 -6.34
C GLY A 382 -27.17 -9.61 -6.44
N THR A 383 -26.99 -10.49 -7.42
CA THR A 383 -27.98 -11.53 -7.76
C THR A 383 -27.55 -12.95 -7.41
N HIS A 384 -26.35 -13.15 -6.84
CA HIS A 384 -25.95 -14.47 -6.36
C HIS A 384 -26.80 -14.86 -5.14
N GLN A 385 -27.10 -16.15 -5.02
CA GLN A 385 -27.84 -16.72 -3.89
C GLN A 385 -27.10 -16.47 -2.56
N ASP A 386 -27.85 -16.30 -1.47
CA ASP A 386 -27.34 -16.07 -0.11
C ASP A 386 -26.43 -14.82 0.05
N GLN A 387 -26.65 -13.80 -0.79
CA GLN A 387 -26.01 -12.50 -0.62
C GLN A 387 -26.78 -11.63 0.36
N GLY A 388 -26.04 -11.04 1.31
CA GLY A 388 -26.54 -10.02 2.20
C GLY A 388 -26.59 -8.62 1.54
N PRO A 389 -27.15 -7.63 2.25
CA PRO A 389 -27.08 -6.23 1.84
C PRO A 389 -25.62 -5.79 1.67
N SER A 390 -25.36 -4.89 0.71
CA SER A 390 -24.02 -4.35 0.49
C SER A 390 -23.95 -2.88 0.88
N GLU A 391 -22.92 -2.53 1.63
CA GLU A 391 -22.54 -1.13 1.86
C GLU A 391 -21.70 -0.59 0.69
N CYS A 392 -22.10 -0.85 -0.56
CA CYS A 392 -21.39 -0.34 -1.72
C CYS A 392 -22.01 0.98 -2.21
N SER A 393 -21.21 1.94 -2.68
CA SER A 393 -21.74 3.27 -3.08
C SER A 393 -22.62 3.20 -4.30
N LEU A 394 -22.52 2.12 -5.08
CA LEU A 394 -23.34 1.92 -6.27
C LEU A 394 -24.76 1.41 -5.96
N GLN A 395 -25.06 1.00 -4.72
CA GLN A 395 -26.37 0.42 -4.37
C GLN A 395 -27.45 1.49 -4.06
N GLY A 396 -27.14 2.79 -4.18
CA GLY A 396 -28.06 3.88 -3.91
C GLY A 396 -28.11 4.30 -2.44
N LEU A 397 -29.25 4.83 -1.97
CA LEU A 397 -29.47 5.20 -0.57
C LEU A 397 -29.19 4.00 0.32
N ARG A 398 -28.06 4.05 1.02
CA ARG A 398 -27.67 3.03 1.99
C ARG A 398 -28.59 3.22 3.18
N GLY A 399 -29.37 2.20 3.52
CA GLY A 399 -30.17 2.24 4.75
C GLY A 399 -29.25 2.52 5.93
N ASP A 400 -29.74 3.30 6.90
CA ASP A 400 -29.07 3.55 8.16
C ASP A 400 -28.90 2.22 8.90
N PHE A 401 -27.81 1.51 8.62
CA PHE A 401 -27.34 0.39 9.43
C PHE A 401 -26.70 0.97 10.71
N HIS A 402 -27.53 1.60 11.52
CA HIS A 402 -27.25 1.78 12.93
C HIS A 402 -27.20 0.38 13.58
N THR A 403 -26.30 0.26 14.56
CA THR A 403 -26.14 -0.87 15.49
C THR A 403 -25.67 -2.21 14.90
N PHE A 404 -24.37 -2.51 15.05
CA PHE A 404 -23.83 -3.76 15.61
C PHE A 404 -22.30 -3.64 15.73
N ALA A 405 -21.81 -2.72 16.56
CA ALA A 405 -20.42 -2.72 17.04
C ALA A 405 -20.23 -1.82 18.28
N GLU A 406 -21.17 -1.85 19.21
CA GLU A 406 -20.86 -1.51 20.61
C GLU A 406 -21.15 -2.78 21.40
N GLY A 407 -20.10 -3.56 21.63
CA GLY A 407 -20.24 -4.92 22.16
C GLY A 407 -18.91 -5.49 22.58
N LYS A 408 -18.50 -5.07 23.78
CA LYS A 408 -17.46 -5.62 24.67
C LYS A 408 -16.00 -5.27 24.35
N ILE A 409 -15.50 -4.45 25.28
CA ILE A 409 -14.12 -4.18 25.69
C ILE A 409 -13.33 -5.48 25.85
#